data_AF-A0A9E0GVJ8-F1
#
_entry.id   AF-A0A9E0GVJ8-F1
#
_cell.length_a   1.000
_cell.length_b   1.000
_cell.length_c   1.000
_cell.angle_alpha   90.00
_cell.angle_beta   90.00
_cell.angle_gamma   90.00
#
_symmetry.space_group_name_H-M   'P 1'
#
loop_
_entity.id
_entity.type
_entity.pdbx_description
1 polymer ?
#
loop_
_entity_poly.entity_id
_entity_poly.type
_entity_poly.pdbx_seq_one_letter_code
_entity_poly.pdbx_strand_id
1 'polypeptide(L)'
;MSGSIALQFDVFARLVATGNISACSDALNIPAVTVLEAMSSLEDSLGCQIFSMSGEGVALTEAGRRIVTALAGMRANNWKSGTDLLDDLASGSAKADEATETALPQAQRLQAIETVAYEPMLEEAPVKPKHFQPYRPEKKQPPTAGAPAVISAATQTITLASHPAIFSHFQEALLAFEEASPDIGITLMLESIDEDQAARLFYENKADIAYYYALSETHNFPSRYAWSERISLFVSADHPLAAEEALGAREIAALPYAALGQGNLSRVLAEQALAESGLEMPAPELETDDLYRLMRHVQQGTACFPAFGAMAKDFGRMKGIARLAYASGLPQIQVRQAIRPALAQDPAVQALAEFLFR
;
A
#
# COMPACT_ATOMS: atom_id res chain seq x y z
N MET A 1 3.98 21.86 0.03
CA MET A 1 4.89 21.30 1.05
C MET A 1 4.66 19.80 1.08
N SER A 2 5.46 19.07 0.31
CA SER A 2 5.40 17.61 0.22
C SER A 2 6.66 17.08 0.90
N GLY A 3 6.58 16.89 2.22
CA GLY A 3 7.52 16.00 2.89
C GLY A 3 7.34 14.63 2.26
N SER A 4 8.38 14.12 1.61
CA SER A 4 8.31 12.96 0.72
C SER A 4 7.66 11.76 1.42
N ILE A 5 6.62 11.17 0.81
CA ILE A 5 5.95 9.97 1.32
C ILE A 5 6.97 8.84 1.58
N ALA A 6 8.07 8.79 0.81
CA ALA A 6 9.18 7.88 1.03
C ALA A 6 9.87 8.09 2.39
N LEU A 7 10.10 9.35 2.81
CA LEU A 7 10.68 9.67 4.11
C LEU A 7 9.77 9.22 5.26
N GLN A 8 8.45 9.31 5.09
CA GLN A 8 7.47 8.86 6.08
C GLN A 8 7.53 7.34 6.27
N PHE A 9 7.63 6.59 5.17
CA PHE A 9 7.78 5.13 5.21
C PHE A 9 9.13 4.68 5.76
N ASP A 10 10.23 5.37 5.42
CA ASP A 10 11.56 5.07 5.97
C ASP A 10 11.63 5.32 7.48
N VAL A 11 11.05 6.44 7.94
CA VAL A 11 10.92 6.77 9.36
C VAL A 11 10.06 5.72 10.08
N PHE A 12 8.93 5.33 9.50
CA PHE A 12 8.07 4.29 10.05
C PHE A 12 8.82 2.96 10.21
N ALA A 13 9.44 2.46 9.15
CA ALA A 13 10.19 1.20 9.18
C ALA A 13 11.31 1.23 10.21
N ARG A 14 12.03 2.36 10.32
CA ARG A 14 13.15 2.49 11.24
C ARG A 14 12.71 2.61 12.69
N LEU A 15 11.64 3.35 12.98
CA LEU A 15 11.06 3.44 14.32
C LEU A 15 10.50 2.11 14.82
N VAL A 16 9.89 1.34 13.92
CA VAL A 16 9.43 -0.01 14.24
C VAL A 16 10.60 -0.91 14.63
N ALA A 17 11.76 -0.77 13.97
CA ALA A 17 12.96 -1.55 14.28
C ALA A 17 13.72 -1.07 15.54
N THR A 18 13.78 0.24 15.81
CA THR A 18 14.57 0.79 16.92
C THR A 18 13.79 1.02 18.21
N GLY A 19 12.47 1.22 18.12
CA GLY A 19 11.63 1.61 19.26
C GLY A 19 12.00 2.97 19.90
N ASN A 20 12.90 3.74 19.28
CA ASN A 20 13.45 4.97 19.84
C ASN A 20 13.70 6.04 18.75
N ILE A 21 13.23 7.26 19.01
CA ILE A 21 13.31 8.42 18.11
C ILE A 21 14.75 8.88 17.89
N SER A 22 15.56 8.95 18.95
CA SER A 22 16.98 9.34 18.84
C SER A 22 17.76 8.33 18.00
N ALA A 23 17.55 7.03 18.23
CA ALA A 23 18.17 5.99 17.42
C ALA A 23 17.71 6.01 15.95
N CYS A 24 16.46 6.40 15.69
CA CYS A 24 15.94 6.60 14.34
C CYS A 24 16.55 7.83 13.65
N SER A 25 16.67 8.94 14.38
CA SER A 25 17.30 10.19 13.95
C SER A 25 18.75 9.95 13.52
N ASP A 26 19.51 9.23 14.34
CA ASP A 26 20.92 8.90 14.06
C ASP A 26 21.05 7.96 12.85
N ALA A 27 20.18 6.95 12.75
CA ALA A 27 20.28 5.96 11.68
C ALA A 27 19.88 6.49 10.30
N LEU A 28 18.94 7.45 10.25
CA LEU A 28 18.51 8.09 9.01
C LEU A 28 19.27 9.39 8.72
N ASN A 29 20.16 9.82 9.62
CA ASN A 29 20.90 11.07 9.54
C ASN A 29 19.98 12.29 9.32
N ILE A 30 18.83 12.31 10.00
CA ILE A 30 17.85 13.40 9.96
C ILE A 30 17.55 13.91 11.38
N PRO A 31 17.19 15.19 11.58
CA PRO A 31 16.86 15.72 12.90
C PRO A 31 15.64 15.00 13.53
N ALA A 32 15.66 14.82 14.85
CA ALA A 32 14.54 14.20 15.59
C ALA A 32 13.19 14.91 15.39
N VAL A 33 13.21 16.23 15.15
CA VAL A 33 12.01 17.00 14.79
C VAL A 33 11.42 16.53 13.45
N THR A 34 12.27 16.23 12.47
CA THR A 34 11.84 15.69 11.15
C THR A 34 11.28 14.28 11.27
N VAL A 35 11.82 13.47 12.19
CA VAL A 35 11.26 12.14 12.52
C VAL A 35 9.83 12.27 13.06
N LEU A 36 9.62 13.17 14.02
CA LEU A 36 8.29 13.42 14.62
C LEU A 36 7.29 14.00 13.60
N GLU A 37 7.73 14.92 12.74
CA GLU A 37 6.89 15.48 11.67
C GLU A 37 6.50 14.41 10.64
N ALA A 38 7.43 13.53 10.26
CA ALA A 38 7.17 12.42 9.35
C ALA A 38 6.19 11.40 9.96
N MET A 39 6.31 11.11 11.26
CA MET A 39 5.34 10.28 11.99
C MET A 39 3.95 10.91 11.99
N SER A 40 3.83 12.18 12.40
CA SER A 40 2.55 12.88 12.48
C SER A 40 1.88 12.94 11.10
N SER A 41 2.65 13.29 10.07
CA SER A 41 2.12 13.38 8.71
C SER A 41 1.66 12.03 8.15
N LEU A 42 2.28 10.92 8.58
CA LEU A 42 1.86 9.57 8.22
C LEU A 42 0.56 9.18 8.94
N GLU A 43 0.46 9.46 10.24
CA GLU A 43 -0.75 9.23 11.04
C GLU A 43 -1.94 10.07 10.53
N ASP A 44 -1.69 11.32 10.16
CA ASP A 44 -2.69 12.21 9.55
C ASP A 44 -3.18 11.66 8.21
N SER A 45 -2.27 11.13 7.39
CA SER A 45 -2.62 10.54 6.08
C SER A 45 -3.40 9.23 6.23
N LEU A 46 -3.15 8.47 7.30
CA LEU A 46 -3.80 7.19 7.59
C LEU A 46 -5.03 7.34 8.50
N GLY A 47 -5.31 8.53 9.02
CA GLY A 47 -6.46 8.84 9.87
C GLY A 47 -6.47 8.11 11.22
N CYS A 48 -5.35 7.55 11.66
CA CYS A 48 -5.25 6.79 12.91
C CYS A 48 -3.85 6.90 13.54
N GLN A 49 -3.78 6.81 14.87
CA GLN A 49 -2.51 6.73 15.58
C GLN A 49 -1.88 5.35 15.40
N ILE A 50 -0.63 5.36 14.96
CA ILE A 50 0.17 4.17 14.65
C ILE A 50 1.20 3.96 15.75
N PHE A 51 1.67 5.04 16.37
CA PHE A 51 2.61 5.06 17.46
C PHE A 51 1.98 5.58 18.75
N SER A 52 2.41 5.04 19.88
CA SER A 52 2.12 5.53 21.22
C SER A 52 3.43 5.80 21.95
N MET A 53 3.56 6.99 22.54
CA MET A 53 4.69 7.30 23.41
C MET A 53 4.42 6.73 24.81
N SER A 54 5.27 5.81 25.27
CA SER A 54 5.20 5.25 26.63
C SER A 54 6.56 5.39 27.31
N GLY A 55 6.68 6.36 28.21
CA GLY A 55 7.97 6.64 28.90
C GLY A 55 9.05 7.12 27.92
N GLU A 56 10.23 6.49 27.96
CA GLU A 56 11.41 6.85 27.15
C GLU A 56 11.42 6.23 25.73
N GLY A 57 10.34 5.56 25.31
CA GLY A 57 10.29 4.82 24.04
C GLY A 57 9.02 5.00 23.22
N VAL A 58 9.10 4.56 21.96
CA VAL A 58 8.01 4.53 20.99
C VAL A 58 7.51 3.09 20.85
N ALA A 59 6.23 2.87 21.13
CA ALA A 59 5.55 1.58 20.93
C ALA A 59 4.51 1.69 19.82
N LEU A 60 4.17 0.57 19.18
CA LEU A 60 3.08 0.51 18.21
C LEU A 60 1.72 0.45 18.90
N THR A 61 0.72 1.14 18.36
CA THR A 61 -0.69 0.96 18.71
C THR A 61 -1.22 -0.37 18.12
N GLU A 62 -2.45 -0.73 18.45
CA GLU A 62 -3.12 -1.88 17.82
C GLU A 62 -3.29 -1.68 16.30
N ALA A 63 -3.57 -0.44 15.86
CA ALA A 63 -3.62 -0.09 14.45
C ALA A 63 -2.24 -0.24 13.79
N GLY A 64 -1.18 0.24 14.45
CA GLY A 64 0.20 0.11 13.96
C GLY A 64 0.65 -1.35 13.86
N ARG A 65 0.31 -2.20 14.84
CA ARG A 65 0.58 -3.65 14.77
C ARG A 65 -0.13 -4.31 13.59
N ARG A 66 -1.41 -4.01 13.36
CA ARG A 66 -2.18 -4.55 12.23
C ARG A 66 -1.57 -4.15 10.88
N ILE A 67 -1.07 -2.92 10.76
CA ILE A 67 -0.37 -2.43 9.56
C ILE A 67 0.94 -3.19 9.36
N VAL A 68 1.76 -3.36 10.40
CA VAL A 68 3.00 -4.14 10.31
C VAL A 68 2.71 -5.59 9.95
N THR A 69 1.68 -6.21 10.52
CA THR A 69 1.27 -7.59 10.19
C THR A 69 0.77 -7.69 8.75
N ALA A 70 0.01 -6.72 8.25
CA ALA A 70 -0.42 -6.68 6.86
C ALA A 70 0.78 -6.53 5.90
N LEU A 71 1.73 -5.64 6.23
CA LEU A 71 2.95 -5.44 5.46
C LEU A 71 3.87 -6.67 5.48
N ALA A 72 3.98 -7.35 6.63
CA ALA A 72 4.74 -8.59 6.77
C ALA A 72 4.06 -9.76 6.03
N GLY A 73 2.72 -9.83 6.07
CA GLY A 73 1.92 -10.82 5.35
C GLY A 73 2.00 -10.68 3.83
N MET A 74 2.07 -9.44 3.31
CA MET A 74 2.35 -9.20 1.89
C MET A 74 3.77 -9.65 1.49
N ARG A 75 4.71 -9.68 2.43
CA ARG A 75 6.12 -10.05 2.19
C ARG A 75 6.39 -11.55 2.30
N ALA A 76 5.63 -12.27 3.14
CA ALA A 76 5.79 -13.72 3.31
C ALA A 76 5.43 -14.53 2.05
N ASN A 77 4.69 -13.94 1.10
CA ASN A 77 4.29 -14.58 -0.15
C ASN A 77 5.25 -14.33 -1.33
N ASN A 78 6.26 -13.46 -1.21
CA ASN A 78 7.28 -13.20 -2.25
C ASN A 78 8.72 -13.42 -1.70
N TRP A 79 9.43 -14.38 -2.29
CA TRP A 79 10.69 -15.01 -1.83
C TRP A 79 11.94 -14.10 -1.64
N LYS A 80 12.90 -14.64 -0.87
CA LYS A 80 14.21 -14.14 -0.37
C LYS A 80 15.05 -13.31 -1.36
N SER A 81 15.38 -12.08 -0.97
CA SER A 81 16.74 -11.66 -0.56
C SER A 81 16.70 -10.21 -0.03
N GLY A 82 17.23 -9.98 1.17
CA GLY A 82 17.27 -8.68 1.83
C GLY A 82 16.87 -8.72 3.31
N THR A 83 17.33 -9.74 4.04
CA THR A 83 17.34 -9.82 5.52
C THR A 83 18.45 -8.90 6.02
N ASP A 84 18.22 -7.99 6.97
CA ASP A 84 18.42 -8.31 8.39
C ASP A 84 17.69 -7.36 9.37
N LEU A 85 16.68 -6.57 8.94
CA LEU A 85 16.06 -5.55 9.83
C LEU A 85 14.63 -5.86 10.30
N LEU A 86 13.96 -6.90 9.78
CA LEU A 86 12.57 -7.23 10.12
C LEU A 86 12.35 -8.67 10.61
N ASP A 87 13.33 -9.56 10.46
CA ASP A 87 13.26 -10.92 11.02
C ASP A 87 13.36 -10.92 12.56
N ASP A 88 14.03 -9.92 13.14
CA ASP A 88 14.08 -9.70 14.59
C ASP A 88 12.73 -9.23 15.19
N LEU A 89 11.82 -8.70 14.37
CA LEU A 89 10.51 -8.23 14.82
C LEU A 89 9.49 -9.37 14.90
N ALA A 90 9.68 -10.46 14.16
CA ALA A 90 8.82 -11.65 14.24
C ALA A 90 9.23 -12.60 15.39
N SER A 91 10.46 -12.52 15.89
CA SER A 91 10.99 -13.42 16.92
C SER A 91 10.81 -12.92 18.36
N GLY A 92 10.14 -11.78 18.56
CA GLY A 92 9.82 -11.14 19.84
C GLY A 92 8.92 -11.99 20.75
N SER A 93 9.44 -13.12 21.19
CA SER A 93 8.91 -13.95 22.26
C SER A 93 9.17 -13.22 23.56
N ALA A 94 8.11 -12.73 24.18
CA ALA A 94 8.12 -12.44 25.59
C ALA A 94 8.60 -13.69 26.35
N LYS A 95 9.79 -13.61 26.95
CA LYS A 95 10.18 -14.52 28.04
C LYS A 95 10.29 -13.71 29.33
N ALA A 96 9.26 -13.85 30.15
CA ALA A 96 9.46 -13.93 31.59
C ALA A 96 10.32 -15.16 31.89
N ASP A 97 11.39 -15.00 32.66
CA ASP A 97 11.49 -15.60 34.00
C ASP A 97 12.88 -15.40 34.63
N GLU A 98 12.81 -15.14 35.94
CA GLU A 98 13.67 -15.63 37.03
C GLU A 98 15.18 -15.83 36.81
N ALA A 99 15.95 -15.06 37.60
CA ALA A 99 16.78 -15.56 38.71
C ALA A 99 18.24 -15.06 38.75
N THR A 100 18.67 -14.87 40.00
CA THR A 100 20.03 -15.06 40.55
C THR A 100 21.04 -13.90 40.51
N GLU A 101 21.05 -13.18 41.64
CA GLU A 101 22.21 -12.91 42.51
C GLU A 101 23.54 -13.60 42.10
N THR A 102 24.57 -12.83 41.72
CA THR A 102 25.90 -12.84 42.37
C THR A 102 26.93 -11.87 41.73
N ALA A 103 27.60 -11.13 42.63
CA ALA A 103 29.01 -10.70 42.62
C ALA A 103 29.52 -9.63 41.63
N LEU A 104 29.72 -8.42 42.18
CA LEU A 104 30.80 -7.47 41.84
C LEU A 104 32.18 -8.08 42.12
N PRO A 105 33.27 -7.67 41.42
CA PRO A 105 34.16 -6.66 42.02
C PRO A 105 34.91 -5.68 41.07
N GLN A 106 35.15 -4.50 41.65
CA GLN A 106 36.36 -3.64 41.63
C GLN A 106 36.63 -2.62 40.48
N ALA A 107 36.17 -1.39 40.76
CA ALA A 107 36.97 -0.17 41.00
C ALA A 107 38.04 0.30 39.98
N GLN A 108 37.77 1.45 39.34
CA GLN A 108 38.73 2.55 39.23
C GLN A 108 38.03 3.92 39.32
N ARG A 109 38.25 4.57 40.48
CA ARG A 109 38.19 6.03 40.75
C ARG A 109 39.13 6.76 39.77
N LEU A 110 39.02 8.03 39.38
CA LEU A 110 38.35 9.27 39.80
C LEU A 110 38.65 10.27 38.67
N GLN A 111 37.78 11.26 38.38
CA GLN A 111 38.13 12.69 38.49
C GLN A 111 36.92 13.58 38.15
N ALA A 112 36.51 14.37 39.14
CA ALA A 112 35.71 15.59 39.01
C ALA A 112 36.58 16.66 38.31
N ILE A 113 36.04 17.59 37.51
CA ILE A 113 35.41 18.89 37.85
C ILE A 113 35.08 19.47 36.44
N GLU A 114 33.97 20.14 36.13
CA GLU A 114 33.68 21.54 36.50
C GLU A 114 32.25 21.90 36.09
N THR A 115 31.42 22.20 37.08
CA THR A 115 30.07 22.74 36.89
C THR A 115 30.19 24.24 36.64
N VAL A 116 29.88 24.69 35.43
CA VAL A 116 29.63 26.11 35.18
C VAL A 116 28.12 26.34 35.23
N ALA A 117 27.69 27.05 36.27
CA ALA A 117 26.34 27.55 36.42
C ALA A 117 26.04 28.58 35.33
N TYR A 118 24.89 28.44 34.66
CA TYR A 118 24.29 29.53 33.88
C TYR A 118 22.98 29.94 34.56
N GLU A 119 22.86 31.24 34.83
CA GLU A 119 21.71 31.86 35.48
C GLU A 119 20.43 31.77 34.62
N PRO A 120 19.24 31.69 35.24
CA PRO A 120 17.99 31.50 34.51
C PRO A 120 17.56 32.81 33.85
N MET A 121 17.49 32.82 32.52
CA MET A 121 16.78 33.86 31.78
C MET A 121 15.28 33.58 31.76
N LEU A 122 14.53 34.67 31.91
CA LEU A 122 13.11 34.79 32.18
C LEU A 122 12.19 34.13 31.14
N GLU A 123 11.01 33.75 31.64
CA GLU A 123 9.83 33.20 30.94
C GLU A 123 9.58 33.81 29.56
N GLU A 124 9.67 32.99 28.51
CA GLU A 124 8.84 33.14 27.32
C GLU A 124 7.76 32.06 27.31
N ALA A 125 6.52 32.51 27.14
CA ALA A 125 5.30 31.74 27.30
C ALA A 125 5.26 30.47 26.44
N PRO A 126 4.67 29.36 26.92
CA PRO A 126 4.45 28.19 26.09
C PRO A 126 3.55 28.56 24.92
N VAL A 127 4.07 28.43 23.70
CA VAL A 127 3.28 28.45 22.47
C VAL A 127 2.29 27.29 22.58
N LYS A 128 1.02 27.62 22.87
CA LYS A 128 -0.07 26.65 22.88
C LYS A 128 -0.25 26.11 21.45
N PRO A 129 -0.07 24.80 21.19
CA PRO A 129 -0.56 24.23 19.95
C PRO A 129 -2.08 24.46 19.89
N LYS A 130 -2.52 25.20 18.86
CA LYS A 130 -3.95 25.35 18.56
C LYS A 130 -4.46 23.97 18.12
N HIS A 131 -5.46 23.46 18.84
CA HIS A 131 -6.24 22.24 18.54
C HIS A 131 -5.79 20.92 19.17
N PHE A 132 -5.43 20.91 20.46
CA PHE A 132 -5.49 19.67 21.25
C PHE A 132 -6.55 19.78 22.35
N GLN A 133 -7.63 18.98 22.24
CA GLN A 133 -8.46 18.61 23.37
C GLN A 133 -8.14 17.14 23.71
N PRO A 134 -7.61 16.83 24.90
CA PRO A 134 -7.34 15.46 25.28
C PRO A 134 -8.65 14.68 25.42
N TYR A 135 -8.71 13.50 24.80
CA TYR A 135 -9.78 12.53 24.99
C TYR A 135 -9.94 12.22 26.48
N ARG A 136 -11.11 12.56 27.03
CA ARG A 136 -11.50 12.23 28.40
C ARG A 136 -12.40 10.99 28.30
N PRO A 137 -12.02 9.84 28.87
CA PRO A 137 -12.89 8.67 28.82
C PRO A 137 -14.17 8.99 29.58
N GLU A 138 -15.31 8.97 28.88
CA GLU A 138 -16.61 9.09 29.53
C GLU A 138 -16.77 7.94 30.53
N LYS A 139 -17.08 8.29 31.78
CA LYS A 139 -17.52 7.32 32.78
C LYS A 139 -18.78 6.66 32.24
N LYS A 140 -18.70 5.36 31.91
CA LYS A 140 -19.87 4.52 31.64
C LYS A 140 -20.85 4.65 32.79
N GLN A 141 -21.94 5.37 32.53
CA GLN A 141 -23.12 5.39 33.38
C GLN A 141 -23.92 4.12 33.07
N PRO A 142 -24.37 3.34 34.07
CA PRO A 142 -25.14 2.13 33.79
C PRO A 142 -26.44 2.49 33.06
N PRO A 143 -26.88 1.67 32.09
CA PRO A 143 -27.96 2.04 31.18
C PRO A 143 -29.28 2.18 31.94
N THR A 144 -29.82 3.40 31.94
CA THR A 144 -31.23 3.65 32.23
C THR A 144 -32.06 3.12 31.07
N ALA A 145 -32.98 2.21 31.40
CA ALA A 145 -33.93 1.62 30.47
C ALA A 145 -34.78 2.69 29.75
N GLY A 146 -34.93 2.55 28.43
CA GLY A 146 -36.01 3.20 27.68
C GLY A 146 -35.64 3.82 26.34
N ALA A 147 -35.44 2.98 25.31
CA ALA A 147 -35.98 3.11 23.94
C ALA A 147 -35.16 2.18 23.03
N PRO A 148 -35.78 1.29 22.23
CA PRO A 148 -35.03 0.38 21.38
C PRO A 148 -34.36 1.20 20.27
N ALA A 149 -33.03 1.26 20.29
CA ALA A 149 -32.28 1.54 19.09
C ALA A 149 -32.57 0.38 18.13
N VAL A 150 -33.22 0.67 17.01
CA VAL A 150 -33.30 -0.26 15.88
C VAL A 150 -31.87 -0.38 15.35
N ILE A 151 -31.12 -1.32 15.89
CA ILE A 151 -29.97 -1.88 15.21
C ILE A 151 -30.58 -2.61 14.03
N SER A 152 -30.60 -1.97 12.85
CA SER A 152 -30.81 -2.74 11.63
C SER A 152 -29.60 -3.65 11.50
N ALA A 153 -29.76 -4.91 11.87
CA ALA A 153 -28.79 -5.93 11.57
C ALA A 153 -28.81 -6.06 10.04
N ALA A 154 -27.70 -5.69 9.38
CA ALA A 154 -27.55 -5.94 7.96
C ALA A 154 -27.92 -7.42 7.71
N THR A 155 -29.04 -7.64 7.03
CA THR A 155 -29.68 -8.97 6.93
C THR A 155 -28.97 -9.82 5.88
N GLN A 156 -28.18 -9.17 5.03
CA GLN A 156 -27.39 -9.76 3.97
C GLN A 156 -26.02 -9.07 3.92
N THR A 157 -24.94 -9.87 3.80
CA THR A 157 -23.59 -9.37 3.56
C THR A 157 -23.16 -9.79 2.16
N ILE A 158 -22.64 -8.86 1.38
CA ILE A 158 -22.13 -9.09 0.03
C ILE A 158 -20.61 -8.91 0.05
N THR A 159 -19.86 -9.91 -0.40
CA THR A 159 -18.40 -9.80 -0.55
C THR A 159 -18.03 -9.36 -1.96
N LEU A 160 -17.42 -8.18 -2.08
CA LEU A 160 -16.90 -7.60 -3.30
C LEU A 160 -15.38 -7.81 -3.37
N ALA A 161 -14.95 -8.60 -4.35
CA ALA A 161 -13.55 -8.82 -4.65
C ALA A 161 -13.09 -7.89 -5.78
N SER A 162 -11.97 -7.20 -5.61
CA SER A 162 -11.45 -6.30 -6.66
C SER A 162 -9.94 -6.13 -6.55
N HIS A 163 -9.28 -5.86 -7.68
CA HIS A 163 -7.95 -5.26 -7.63
C HIS A 163 -8.00 -3.88 -6.95
N PRO A 164 -7.02 -3.49 -6.10
CA PRO A 164 -7.00 -2.17 -5.45
C PRO A 164 -7.10 -0.99 -6.44
N ALA A 165 -6.40 -1.09 -7.57
CA ALA A 165 -6.43 -0.08 -8.62
C ALA A 165 -7.76 -0.04 -9.41
N ILE A 166 -8.55 -1.11 -9.38
CA ILE A 166 -9.91 -1.11 -9.93
C ILE A 166 -10.88 -0.49 -8.91
N PHE A 167 -10.74 -0.87 -7.64
CA PHE A 167 -11.59 -0.41 -6.54
C PHE A 167 -11.59 1.13 -6.39
N SER A 168 -10.44 1.76 -6.60
CA SER A 168 -10.32 3.22 -6.53
C SER A 168 -11.23 3.98 -7.51
N HIS A 169 -11.73 3.33 -8.57
CA HIS A 169 -12.66 3.94 -9.52
C HIS A 169 -14.10 4.08 -9.00
N PHE A 170 -14.53 3.23 -8.07
CA PHE A 170 -15.92 3.19 -7.60
C PHE A 170 -16.05 3.29 -6.07
N GLN A 171 -15.00 3.72 -5.37
CA GLN A 171 -15.03 3.92 -3.93
C GLN A 171 -16.12 4.91 -3.49
N GLU A 172 -16.27 6.04 -4.21
CA GLU A 172 -17.31 7.03 -3.90
C GLU A 172 -18.71 6.49 -4.14
N ALA A 173 -18.90 5.74 -5.24
CA ALA A 173 -20.16 5.07 -5.54
C ALA A 173 -20.49 4.02 -4.47
N LEU A 174 -19.49 3.26 -4.00
CA LEU A 174 -19.71 2.28 -2.94
C LEU A 174 -20.20 2.93 -1.64
N LEU A 175 -19.56 4.03 -1.22
CA LEU A 175 -19.98 4.78 -0.03
C LEU A 175 -21.42 5.31 -0.16
N ALA A 176 -21.77 5.85 -1.33
CA ALA A 176 -23.13 6.32 -1.61
C ALA A 176 -24.16 5.17 -1.57
N PHE A 177 -23.78 3.97 -2.02
CA PHE A 177 -24.63 2.79 -1.94
C PHE A 177 -24.83 2.33 -0.49
N GLU A 178 -23.76 2.28 0.31
CA GLU A 178 -23.82 1.92 1.74
C GLU A 178 -24.72 2.89 2.53
N GLU A 179 -24.65 4.19 2.23
CA GLU A 179 -25.53 5.19 2.84
C GLU A 179 -27.00 5.02 2.41
N ALA A 180 -27.24 4.71 1.13
CA ALA A 180 -28.59 4.50 0.60
C ALA A 180 -29.21 3.15 0.99
N SER A 181 -28.39 2.17 1.36
CA SER A 181 -28.78 0.77 1.61
C SER A 181 -28.24 0.25 2.95
N PRO A 182 -28.67 0.81 4.10
CA PRO A 182 -28.10 0.47 5.42
C PRO A 182 -28.34 -0.99 5.84
N ASP A 183 -29.27 -1.68 5.17
CA ASP A 183 -29.61 -3.08 5.45
C ASP A 183 -28.68 -4.08 4.73
N ILE A 184 -27.80 -3.60 3.84
CA ILE A 184 -26.83 -4.41 3.09
C ILE A 184 -25.43 -4.15 3.64
N GLY A 185 -24.82 -5.18 4.22
CA GLY A 185 -23.41 -5.12 4.62
C GLY A 185 -22.51 -5.42 3.43
N ILE A 186 -21.40 -4.69 3.29
CA ILE A 186 -20.43 -4.94 2.22
C ILE A 186 -19.07 -5.29 2.83
N THR A 187 -18.49 -6.37 2.36
CA THR A 187 -17.12 -6.79 2.71
C THR A 187 -16.23 -6.65 1.48
N LEU A 188 -15.05 -6.07 1.65
CA LEU A 188 -14.08 -5.85 0.58
C LEU A 188 -12.94 -6.85 0.67
N MET A 189 -12.61 -7.45 -0.47
CA MET A 189 -11.40 -8.27 -0.64
C MET A 189 -10.55 -7.67 -1.76
N LEU A 190 -9.49 -6.97 -1.36
CA LEU A 190 -8.64 -6.21 -2.27
C LEU A 190 -7.35 -6.98 -2.54
N GLU A 191 -7.33 -7.73 -3.64
CA GLU A 191 -6.25 -8.66 -4.01
C GLU A 191 -5.91 -8.53 -5.50
N SER A 192 -4.85 -9.19 -5.97
CA SER A 192 -4.62 -9.31 -7.41
C SER A 192 -5.60 -10.32 -8.00
N ILE A 193 -6.52 -9.88 -8.86
CA ILE A 193 -7.59 -10.72 -9.39
C ILE A 193 -7.57 -10.70 -10.92
N ASP A 194 -7.27 -11.86 -11.50
CA ASP A 194 -7.54 -12.21 -12.89
C ASP A 194 -8.78 -13.12 -12.99
N GLU A 195 -9.07 -13.64 -14.19
CA GLU A 195 -10.24 -14.49 -14.41
C GLU A 195 -10.18 -15.79 -13.59
N ASP A 196 -9.02 -16.43 -13.50
CA ASP A 196 -8.85 -17.71 -12.81
C ASP A 196 -8.98 -17.54 -11.29
N GLN A 197 -8.40 -16.47 -10.74
CA GLN A 197 -8.57 -16.12 -9.33
C GLN A 197 -10.03 -15.77 -9.02
N ALA A 198 -10.73 -15.03 -9.88
CA ALA A 198 -12.17 -14.78 -9.72
C ALA A 198 -12.98 -16.09 -9.75
N ALA A 199 -12.70 -17.00 -10.69
CA ALA A 199 -13.35 -18.31 -10.76
C ALA A 199 -13.16 -19.10 -9.46
N ARG A 200 -11.94 -19.10 -8.92
CA ARG A 200 -11.60 -19.75 -7.66
C ARG A 200 -12.37 -19.15 -6.48
N LEU A 201 -12.44 -17.83 -6.38
CA LEU A 201 -13.17 -17.15 -5.31
C LEU A 201 -14.68 -17.44 -5.35
N PHE A 202 -15.25 -17.53 -6.55
CA PHE A 202 -16.65 -17.93 -6.73
C PHE A 202 -16.89 -19.39 -6.36
N TYR A 203 -16.00 -20.29 -6.78
CA TYR A 203 -16.09 -21.72 -6.44
C TYR A 203 -15.97 -21.95 -4.93
N GLU A 204 -15.05 -21.23 -4.26
CA GLU A 204 -14.83 -21.31 -2.82
C GLU A 204 -15.87 -20.52 -2.00
N ASN A 205 -16.85 -19.87 -2.66
CA ASN A 205 -17.86 -19.00 -2.04
C ASN A 205 -17.26 -17.86 -1.18
N LYS A 206 -16.09 -17.36 -1.59
CA LYS A 206 -15.38 -16.25 -0.91
C LYS A 206 -15.72 -14.88 -1.48
N ALA A 207 -16.28 -14.82 -2.68
CA ALA A 207 -16.73 -13.59 -3.31
C ALA A 207 -18.12 -13.77 -3.93
N ASP A 208 -18.91 -12.70 -3.90
CA ASP A 208 -20.24 -12.64 -4.53
C ASP A 208 -20.20 -11.83 -5.81
N ILE A 209 -19.41 -10.75 -5.83
CA ILE A 209 -19.10 -9.92 -7.00
C ILE A 209 -17.57 -9.86 -7.13
N ALA A 210 -17.06 -9.98 -8.35
CA ALA A 210 -15.63 -9.81 -8.63
C ALA A 210 -15.41 -8.80 -9.76
N TYR A 211 -14.50 -7.86 -9.53
CA TYR A 211 -13.86 -7.07 -10.58
C TYR A 211 -12.45 -7.59 -10.80
N TYR A 212 -12.12 -7.90 -12.05
CA TYR A 212 -10.86 -8.52 -12.42
C TYR A 212 -10.34 -8.00 -13.74
N TYR A 213 -9.04 -8.19 -13.95
CA TYR A 213 -8.40 -7.88 -15.23
C TYR A 213 -8.45 -9.09 -16.18
N ALA A 214 -8.64 -8.82 -17.47
CA ALA A 214 -8.60 -9.82 -18.53
C ALA A 214 -7.98 -9.23 -19.79
N LEU A 215 -7.13 -9.99 -20.49
CA LEU A 215 -6.56 -9.57 -21.77
C LEU A 215 -7.40 -10.02 -22.98
N SER A 216 -8.20 -11.07 -22.82
CA SER A 216 -8.97 -11.73 -23.87
C SER A 216 -10.43 -11.97 -23.45
N GLU A 217 -11.23 -12.54 -24.36
CA GLU A 217 -12.59 -13.02 -24.02
C GLU A 217 -12.56 -14.01 -22.86
N THR A 218 -13.56 -13.91 -21.99
CA THR A 218 -13.67 -14.70 -20.76
C THR A 218 -14.51 -15.93 -21.00
N HIS A 219 -14.08 -17.07 -20.44
CA HIS A 219 -14.65 -18.38 -20.72
C HIS A 219 -15.24 -19.07 -19.48
N ASN A 220 -14.84 -18.65 -18.27
CA ASN A 220 -15.17 -19.39 -17.05
C ASN A 220 -16.59 -19.11 -16.53
N PHE A 221 -17.07 -17.88 -16.68
CA PHE A 221 -18.39 -17.45 -16.21
C PHE A 221 -18.88 -16.21 -16.98
N PRO A 222 -20.20 -15.96 -16.99
CA PRO A 222 -20.74 -14.73 -17.56
C PRO A 222 -20.15 -13.51 -16.86
N SER A 223 -19.58 -12.59 -17.63
CA SER A 223 -19.00 -11.36 -17.13
C SER A 223 -19.36 -10.20 -18.06
N ARG A 224 -19.41 -8.99 -17.49
CA ARG A 224 -19.70 -7.75 -18.20
C ARG A 224 -18.41 -6.94 -18.35
N TYR A 225 -18.15 -6.47 -19.55
CA TYR A 225 -17.09 -5.50 -19.82
C TYR A 225 -17.40 -4.19 -19.09
N ALA A 226 -16.50 -3.69 -18.25
CA ALA A 226 -16.66 -2.41 -17.56
C ALA A 226 -15.92 -1.30 -18.33
N TRP A 227 -14.59 -1.39 -18.42
CA TRP A 227 -13.76 -0.50 -19.22
C TRP A 227 -12.46 -1.19 -19.64
N SER A 228 -11.61 -0.46 -20.36
CA SER A 228 -10.30 -0.92 -20.81
C SER A 228 -9.20 0.02 -20.35
N GLU A 229 -8.08 -0.54 -19.94
CA GLU A 229 -6.84 0.15 -19.61
C GLU A 229 -5.82 -0.04 -20.72
N ARG A 230 -5.19 1.06 -21.14
CA ARG A 230 -4.16 1.05 -22.19
C ARG A 230 -2.80 0.75 -21.58
N ILE A 231 -2.08 -0.20 -22.18
CA ILE A 231 -0.68 -0.43 -21.86
C ILE A 231 0.18 0.63 -22.55
N SER A 232 1.22 1.04 -21.85
CA SER A 232 2.16 2.06 -22.27
C SER A 232 3.57 1.62 -21.89
N LEU A 233 4.52 1.84 -22.77
CA LEU A 233 5.95 1.62 -22.53
C LEU A 233 6.60 2.94 -22.15
N PHE A 234 7.34 2.96 -21.06
CA PHE A 234 7.98 4.15 -20.50
C PHE A 234 9.49 4.01 -20.49
N VAL A 235 10.19 5.10 -20.79
CA VAL A 235 11.65 5.25 -20.71
C VAL A 235 11.99 6.60 -20.07
N SER A 236 13.27 6.83 -19.77
CA SER A 236 13.75 8.18 -19.47
C SER A 236 13.42 9.15 -20.62
N ALA A 237 13.06 10.39 -20.30
CA ALA A 237 12.80 11.43 -21.30
C ALA A 237 14.04 11.82 -22.10
N ASP A 238 15.23 11.58 -21.55
CA ASP A 238 16.51 11.82 -22.23
C ASP A 238 16.92 10.65 -23.15
N HIS A 239 16.11 9.59 -23.22
CA HIS A 239 16.39 8.42 -24.05
C HIS A 239 16.22 8.76 -25.54
N PRO A 240 17.15 8.36 -26.45
CA PRO A 240 17.06 8.70 -27.88
C PRO A 240 15.74 8.29 -28.54
N LEU A 241 15.21 7.10 -28.21
CA LEU A 241 13.94 6.62 -28.76
C LEU A 241 12.70 7.34 -28.22
N ALA A 242 12.83 8.22 -27.23
CA ALA A 242 11.70 9.01 -26.72
C ALA A 242 11.21 10.06 -27.72
N ALA A 243 12.07 10.48 -28.67
CA ALA A 243 11.73 11.45 -29.70
C ALA A 243 11.11 10.82 -30.96
N GLU A 244 11.15 9.49 -31.08
CA GLU A 244 10.67 8.77 -32.26
C GLU A 244 9.14 8.64 -32.24
N GLU A 245 8.49 8.97 -33.37
CA GLU A 245 7.03 8.93 -33.50
C GLU A 245 6.49 7.53 -33.84
N ALA A 246 7.35 6.63 -34.32
CA ALA A 246 6.98 5.27 -34.70
C ALA A 246 8.17 4.31 -34.54
N LEU A 247 8.09 3.43 -33.55
CA LEU A 247 9.10 2.42 -33.24
C LEU A 247 8.62 1.03 -33.63
N GLY A 248 9.52 0.23 -34.18
CA GLY A 248 9.33 -1.19 -34.44
C GLY A 248 9.63 -2.06 -33.22
N ALA A 249 9.13 -3.30 -33.23
CA ALA A 249 9.30 -4.24 -32.12
C ALA A 249 10.78 -4.54 -31.82
N ARG A 250 11.64 -4.63 -32.84
CA ARG A 250 13.07 -4.90 -32.69
C ARG A 250 13.82 -3.79 -31.94
N GLU A 251 13.42 -2.54 -32.16
CA GLU A 251 14.07 -1.39 -31.52
C GLU A 251 13.74 -1.36 -30.02
N ILE A 252 12.48 -1.65 -29.68
CA ILE A 252 12.02 -1.69 -28.28
C ILE A 252 12.58 -2.92 -27.56
N ALA A 253 12.56 -4.10 -28.21
CA ALA A 253 13.06 -5.34 -27.63
C ALA A 253 14.59 -5.33 -27.40
N ALA A 254 15.32 -4.41 -28.03
CA ALA A 254 16.74 -4.21 -27.80
C ALA A 254 17.03 -3.37 -26.54
N LEU A 255 16.02 -2.72 -25.94
CA LEU A 255 16.19 -1.93 -24.74
C LEU A 255 16.36 -2.83 -23.50
N PRO A 256 17.13 -2.37 -22.49
CA PRO A 256 17.06 -2.99 -21.19
C PRO A 256 15.63 -2.96 -20.64
N TYR A 257 15.28 -3.98 -19.88
CA TYR A 257 13.92 -4.19 -19.38
C TYR A 257 13.90 -4.12 -17.85
N ALA A 258 13.02 -3.28 -17.31
CA ALA A 258 12.68 -3.28 -15.89
C ALA A 258 11.31 -3.92 -15.70
N ALA A 259 11.16 -4.74 -14.67
CA ALA A 259 9.94 -5.50 -14.41
C ALA A 259 9.57 -5.51 -12.93
N LEU A 260 8.28 -5.74 -12.66
CA LEU A 260 7.79 -6.09 -11.32
C LEU A 260 8.14 -7.56 -10.98
N GLY A 261 7.87 -8.00 -9.76
CA GLY A 261 8.08 -9.40 -9.38
C GLY A 261 7.31 -10.38 -10.28
N GLN A 262 7.83 -11.59 -10.49
CA GLN A 262 7.20 -12.58 -11.38
C GLN A 262 5.75 -12.94 -11.02
N GLY A 263 5.38 -12.88 -9.73
CA GLY A 263 4.01 -13.12 -9.26
C GLY A 263 3.08 -11.91 -9.37
N ASN A 264 3.58 -10.76 -9.85
CA ASN A 264 2.79 -9.54 -9.93
C ASN A 264 1.87 -9.58 -11.16
N LEU A 265 0.55 -9.54 -10.93
CA LEU A 265 -0.44 -9.60 -12.00
C LEU A 265 -0.26 -8.49 -13.04
N SER A 266 0.21 -7.30 -12.63
CA SER A 266 0.47 -6.21 -13.57
C SER A 266 1.60 -6.56 -14.54
N ARG A 267 2.65 -7.26 -14.08
CA ARG A 267 3.71 -7.75 -14.97
C ARG A 267 3.18 -8.83 -15.90
N VAL A 268 2.48 -9.84 -15.37
CA VAL A 268 1.95 -10.95 -16.15
C VAL A 268 1.10 -10.44 -17.32
N LEU A 269 0.14 -9.57 -17.03
CA LEU A 269 -0.74 -9.01 -18.05
C LEU A 269 -0.01 -8.09 -19.03
N ALA A 270 0.93 -7.28 -18.55
CA ALA A 270 1.73 -6.42 -19.41
C ALA A 270 2.60 -7.23 -20.37
N GLU A 271 3.33 -8.24 -19.88
CA GLU A 271 4.18 -9.11 -20.71
C GLU A 271 3.35 -9.92 -21.71
N GLN A 272 2.21 -10.49 -21.29
CA GLN A 272 1.29 -11.20 -22.20
C GLN A 272 0.82 -10.29 -23.34
N ALA A 273 0.42 -9.07 -23.02
CA ALA A 273 -0.02 -8.10 -24.00
C ALA A 273 1.08 -7.63 -24.95
N LEU A 274 2.30 -7.46 -24.46
CA LEU A 274 3.46 -7.17 -25.31
C LEU A 274 3.72 -8.35 -26.26
N ALA A 275 3.68 -9.58 -25.75
CA ALA A 275 3.87 -10.79 -26.56
C ALA A 275 2.78 -10.95 -27.65
N GLU A 276 1.50 -10.71 -27.33
CA GLU A 276 0.41 -10.70 -28.32
C GLU A 276 0.62 -9.69 -29.45
N SER A 277 1.37 -8.61 -29.17
CA SER A 277 1.72 -7.58 -30.14
C SER A 277 3.04 -7.84 -30.88
N GLY A 278 3.66 -9.00 -30.68
CA GLY A 278 4.94 -9.39 -31.29
C GLY A 278 6.17 -8.73 -30.65
N LEU A 279 6.04 -8.28 -29.40
CA LEU A 279 7.07 -7.58 -28.65
C LEU A 279 7.53 -8.44 -27.47
N GLU A 280 8.57 -9.25 -27.71
CA GLU A 280 9.19 -10.09 -26.70
C GLU A 280 10.31 -9.33 -25.99
N MET A 281 10.13 -9.06 -24.70
CA MET A 281 11.12 -8.35 -23.90
C MET A 281 12.29 -9.27 -23.51
N PRO A 282 13.52 -8.75 -23.41
CA PRO A 282 14.64 -9.51 -22.86
C PRO A 282 14.41 -9.81 -21.37
N ALA A 283 15.27 -10.65 -20.79
CA ALA A 283 15.26 -10.87 -19.35
C ALA A 283 15.43 -9.54 -18.60
N PRO A 284 14.67 -9.31 -17.51
CA PRO A 284 14.72 -8.04 -16.80
C PRO A 284 16.11 -7.82 -16.18
N GLU A 285 16.66 -6.63 -16.39
CA GLU A 285 17.87 -6.16 -15.70
C GLU A 285 17.56 -5.81 -14.24
N LEU A 286 16.35 -5.29 -14.01
CA LEU A 286 15.81 -5.01 -12.68
C LEU A 286 14.46 -5.71 -12.49
N GLU A 287 14.37 -6.52 -11.44
CA GLU A 287 13.11 -7.10 -10.97
C GLU A 287 12.82 -6.60 -9.55
N THR A 288 11.73 -5.84 -9.35
CA THR A 288 11.34 -5.35 -8.03
C THR A 288 9.87 -4.91 -7.98
N ASP A 289 9.17 -5.21 -6.88
CA ASP A 289 7.86 -4.64 -6.58
C ASP A 289 7.95 -3.28 -5.87
N ASP A 290 9.16 -2.80 -5.57
CA ASP A 290 9.39 -1.44 -5.08
C ASP A 290 9.28 -0.44 -6.25
N LEU A 291 8.10 0.17 -6.36
CA LEU A 291 7.81 1.14 -7.40
C LEU A 291 8.77 2.32 -7.38
N TYR A 292 9.21 2.80 -6.21
CA TYR A 292 10.15 3.93 -6.15
C TYR A 292 11.50 3.57 -6.76
N ARG A 293 12.01 2.38 -6.42
CA ARG A 293 13.25 1.85 -7.01
C ARG A 293 13.11 1.65 -8.52
N LEU A 294 11.99 1.10 -8.96
CA LEU A 294 11.71 0.90 -10.38
C LEU A 294 11.65 2.24 -11.12
N MET A 295 10.90 3.21 -10.60
CA MET A 295 10.76 4.56 -11.17
C MET A 295 12.11 5.25 -11.28
N ARG A 296 12.94 5.22 -10.22
CA ARG A 296 14.28 5.80 -10.22
C ARG A 296 15.18 5.16 -11.27
N HIS A 297 15.11 3.84 -11.40
CA HIS A 297 15.89 3.10 -12.39
C HIS A 297 15.49 3.49 -13.82
N VAL A 298 14.19 3.58 -14.13
CA VAL A 298 13.72 4.03 -15.45
C VAL A 298 14.10 5.49 -15.73
N GLN A 299 14.01 6.38 -14.74
CA GLN A 299 14.36 7.81 -14.92
C GLN A 299 15.85 8.04 -15.18
N GLN A 300 16.72 7.28 -14.50
CA GLN A 300 18.17 7.49 -14.52
C GLN A 300 18.89 6.61 -15.55
N GLY A 301 18.23 5.56 -16.02
CA GLY A 301 18.79 4.57 -16.93
C GLY A 301 18.20 4.65 -18.33
N THR A 302 18.49 3.60 -19.11
CA THR A 302 17.96 3.37 -20.46
C THR A 302 16.91 2.26 -20.49
N ALA A 303 16.55 1.72 -19.32
CA ALA A 303 15.57 0.65 -19.21
C ALA A 303 14.17 1.15 -19.57
N CYS A 304 13.42 0.29 -20.26
CA CYS A 304 12.02 0.49 -20.52
C CYS A 304 11.15 -0.29 -19.51
N PHE A 305 9.98 0.26 -19.23
CA PHE A 305 9.01 -0.32 -18.30
C PHE A 305 7.59 -0.23 -18.87
N PRO A 306 6.88 -1.36 -19.02
CA PRO A 306 5.48 -1.40 -19.39
C PRO A 306 4.59 -1.23 -18.16
N ALA A 307 3.58 -0.37 -18.28
CA ALA A 307 2.53 -0.24 -17.28
C ALA A 307 1.18 0.06 -17.92
N PHE A 308 0.11 -0.16 -17.16
CA PHE A 308 -1.27 0.21 -17.50
C PHE A 308 -2.00 0.75 -16.25
N GLY A 309 -3.26 1.15 -16.39
CA GLY A 309 -4.08 1.56 -15.26
C GLY A 309 -3.58 2.82 -14.55
N ALA A 310 -3.78 2.86 -13.23
CA ALA A 310 -3.28 3.93 -12.37
C ALA A 310 -1.76 4.10 -12.50
N MET A 311 -1.01 2.99 -12.56
CA MET A 311 0.45 3.02 -12.67
C MET A 311 0.91 3.72 -13.96
N ALA A 312 0.30 3.44 -15.11
CA ALA A 312 0.62 4.15 -16.34
C ALA A 312 0.27 5.64 -16.28
N LYS A 313 -0.83 6.01 -15.61
CA LYS A 313 -1.22 7.41 -15.42
C LYS A 313 -0.19 8.15 -14.57
N ASP A 314 0.32 7.52 -13.52
CA ASP A 314 1.36 8.08 -12.66
C ASP A 314 2.67 8.25 -13.42
N PHE A 315 3.11 7.22 -14.16
CA PHE A 315 4.28 7.31 -15.02
C PHE A 315 4.19 8.40 -16.08
N GLY A 316 3.03 8.53 -16.73
CA GLY A 316 2.81 9.55 -17.75
C GLY A 316 2.79 10.99 -17.23
N ARG A 317 2.61 11.21 -15.91
CA ARG A 317 2.64 12.54 -15.28
C ARG A 317 4.01 12.90 -14.72
N MET A 318 4.93 11.94 -14.64
CA MET A 318 6.25 12.17 -14.08
C MET A 318 7.13 13.00 -15.00
N LYS A 319 7.85 13.97 -14.42
CA LYS A 319 8.94 14.66 -15.11
C LYS A 319 10.10 13.69 -15.36
N GLY A 320 10.72 13.80 -16.53
CA GLY A 320 11.87 12.95 -16.90
C GLY A 320 11.50 11.55 -17.37
N ILE A 321 10.21 11.27 -17.59
CA ILE A 321 9.72 10.03 -18.20
C ILE A 321 9.03 10.37 -19.52
N ALA A 322 9.24 9.54 -20.53
CA ALA A 322 8.57 9.63 -21.82
C ALA A 322 7.93 8.29 -22.19
N ARG A 323 6.88 8.34 -23.02
CA ARG A 323 6.18 7.17 -23.54
C ARG A 323 6.73 6.83 -24.93
N LEU A 324 7.04 5.56 -25.17
CA LEU A 324 7.44 5.08 -26.50
C LEU A 324 6.22 4.91 -27.43
N ALA A 325 6.39 5.30 -28.69
CA ALA A 325 5.37 5.19 -29.73
C ALA A 325 5.51 3.88 -30.52
N TYR A 326 5.01 2.77 -29.96
CA TYR A 326 5.04 1.48 -30.67
C TYR A 326 4.07 1.46 -31.86
N ALA A 327 4.61 1.28 -33.07
CA ALA A 327 3.87 1.45 -34.32
C ALA A 327 2.74 0.43 -34.52
N SER A 328 2.92 -0.82 -34.06
CA SER A 328 1.91 -1.87 -34.21
C SER A 328 0.73 -1.73 -33.24
N GLY A 329 0.85 -0.84 -32.24
CA GLY A 329 -0.12 -0.72 -31.16
C GLY A 329 -0.01 -1.83 -30.13
N LEU A 330 -0.65 -1.62 -28.98
CA LEU A 330 -0.73 -2.59 -27.88
C LEU A 330 -2.21 -2.92 -27.61
N PRO A 331 -2.53 -4.18 -27.26
CA PRO A 331 -3.88 -4.53 -26.84
C PRO A 331 -4.24 -3.79 -25.54
N GLN A 332 -5.52 -3.79 -25.23
CA GLN A 332 -6.04 -3.17 -24.02
C GLN A 332 -6.38 -4.24 -22.99
N ILE A 333 -6.04 -3.99 -21.74
CA ILE A 333 -6.42 -4.85 -20.63
C ILE A 333 -7.83 -4.45 -20.23
N GLN A 334 -8.76 -5.38 -20.32
CA GLN A 334 -10.15 -5.17 -19.92
C GLN A 334 -10.26 -5.27 -18.41
N VAL A 335 -11.08 -4.40 -17.83
CA VAL A 335 -11.66 -4.58 -16.50
C VAL A 335 -13.06 -5.14 -16.70
N ARG A 336 -13.34 -6.24 -16.02
CA ARG A 336 -14.60 -6.95 -16.14
C ARG A 336 -15.21 -7.15 -14.76
N GLN A 337 -16.54 -7.09 -14.72
CA GLN A 337 -17.33 -7.39 -13.54
C GLN A 337 -18.04 -8.73 -13.76
N ALA A 338 -18.02 -9.58 -12.75
CA ALA A 338 -18.82 -10.79 -12.72
C ALA A 338 -19.51 -10.97 -11.38
N ILE A 339 -20.63 -11.69 -11.42
CA ILE A 339 -21.40 -12.09 -10.25
C ILE A 339 -21.27 -13.60 -10.14
N ARG A 340 -21.10 -14.11 -8.92
CA ARG A 340 -21.09 -15.55 -8.64
C ARG A 340 -22.37 -16.17 -9.23
N PRO A 341 -22.30 -17.20 -10.10
CA PRO A 341 -23.46 -17.69 -10.84
C PRO A 341 -24.68 -18.08 -9.97
N ALA A 342 -24.44 -18.58 -8.76
CA ALA A 342 -25.50 -18.93 -7.80
C ALA A 342 -26.29 -17.71 -7.29
N LEU A 343 -25.72 -16.50 -7.35
CA LEU A 343 -26.32 -15.24 -6.94
C LEU A 343 -26.74 -14.35 -8.11
N ALA A 344 -26.71 -14.88 -9.34
CA ALA A 344 -27.01 -14.09 -10.54
C ALA A 344 -28.44 -13.51 -10.57
N GLN A 345 -29.36 -14.01 -9.75
CA GLN A 345 -30.73 -13.49 -9.62
C GLN A 345 -31.01 -12.87 -8.25
N ASP A 346 -29.99 -12.72 -7.39
CA ASP A 346 -30.15 -12.10 -6.08
C ASP A 346 -30.36 -10.57 -6.23
N PRO A 347 -31.49 -10.01 -5.75
CA PRO A 347 -31.80 -8.60 -5.96
C PRO A 347 -30.79 -7.63 -5.34
N ALA A 348 -30.24 -7.94 -4.17
CA ALA A 348 -29.31 -7.06 -3.49
C ALA A 348 -27.95 -7.06 -4.18
N VAL A 349 -27.49 -8.24 -4.63
CA VAL A 349 -26.26 -8.39 -5.41
C VAL A 349 -26.37 -7.70 -6.77
N GLN A 350 -27.51 -7.84 -7.45
CA GLN A 350 -27.77 -7.12 -8.71
C GLN A 350 -27.82 -5.61 -8.49
N ALA A 351 -28.49 -5.13 -7.45
CA ALA A 351 -28.55 -3.71 -7.14
C ALA A 351 -27.16 -3.11 -6.92
N LEU A 352 -26.31 -3.77 -6.13
CA LEU A 352 -24.92 -3.34 -5.92
C LEU A 352 -24.10 -3.40 -7.21
N ALA A 353 -24.18 -4.52 -7.95
CA ALA A 353 -23.44 -4.71 -9.19
C ALA A 353 -23.83 -3.68 -10.27
N GLU A 354 -25.09 -3.32 -10.37
CA GLU A 354 -25.56 -2.26 -11.27
C GLU A 354 -25.15 -0.87 -10.80
N PHE A 355 -25.22 -0.61 -9.50
CA PHE A 355 -24.87 0.70 -8.94
C PHE A 355 -23.39 1.02 -9.15
N LEU A 356 -22.49 0.07 -8.87
CA LEU A 356 -21.04 0.23 -9.05
C LEU A 356 -20.57 0.24 -10.51
N PHE A 357 -21.48 -0.04 -11.44
CA PHE A 357 -21.17 -0.08 -12.87
C PHE A 357 -21.53 1.23 -13.61
N ARG A 358 -22.27 2.14 -12.95
CA ARG A 358 -22.59 3.47 -13.46
C ARG A 358 -21.43 4.42 -13.24
#